data_AF-A0A3P7LBK9-F1
#
_entry.id   AF-A0A3P7LBK9-F1
#
_cell.length_a   1.000
_cell.length_b   1.000
_cell.length_c   1.000
_cell.angle_alpha   90.00
_cell.angle_beta   90.00
_cell.angle_gamma   90.00
#
_symmetry.space_group_name_H-M   'P 1'
#
loop_
_entity.id
_entity.type
_entity.pdbx_description
1 polymer ?
#
loop_
_entity_poly.entity_id
_entity_poly.type
_entity_poly.pdbx_seq_one_letter_code
_entity_poly.pdbx_strand_id
1 'polypeptide(L)'
;MRIGTQLAFGSCKNVISNRKFLTWLKDQHFDLAFVHVYQTCPIGLVEIGRIPTWIWLNSSPLMDHVAQRVGVPTIPSYIPRTFF
;
A
#
# COMPACT_ATOMS: atom_id res chain seq x y z
N MET A 1 6.94 -3.23 -19.68
CA MET A 1 6.38 -3.51 -18.34
C MET A 1 7.32 -4.23 -17.36
N ARG A 2 8.53 -4.71 -17.76
CA ARG A 2 9.44 -5.46 -16.87
C ARG A 2 10.37 -4.61 -15.98
N ILE A 3 10.64 -3.36 -16.37
CA ILE A 3 11.57 -2.47 -15.64
C ILE A 3 10.95 -1.90 -14.35
N GLY A 4 9.66 -1.51 -14.36
CA GLY A 4 8.99 -0.93 -13.20
C GLY A 4 8.81 -1.91 -12.03
N THR A 5 8.49 -3.17 -12.31
CA THR A 5 8.38 -4.21 -11.28
C THR A 5 9.73 -4.56 -10.67
N GLN A 6 10.81 -4.63 -11.46
CA GLN A 6 12.15 -4.88 -10.93
C GLN A 6 12.62 -3.78 -9.96
N LEU A 7 12.31 -2.51 -10.22
CA LEU A 7 12.63 -1.41 -9.32
C LEU A 7 11.87 -1.54 -7.99
N ALA A 8 10.56 -1.79 -8.02
CA ALA A 8 9.76 -1.95 -6.80
C ALA A 8 10.22 -3.15 -5.95
N PHE A 9 10.48 -4.31 -6.57
CA PHE A 9 11.00 -5.49 -5.86
C PHE A 9 12.45 -5.30 -5.38
N GLY A 10 13.29 -4.61 -6.16
CA GLY A 10 14.67 -4.30 -5.80
C GLY A 10 14.75 -3.38 -4.58
N SER A 11 13.96 -2.31 -4.55
CA SER A 11 13.86 -1.40 -3.41
C SER A 11 13.35 -2.15 -2.16
N CYS A 12 12.33 -2.99 -2.31
CA CYS A 12 11.82 -3.80 -1.20
C CYS A 12 12.91 -4.73 -0.63
N LYS A 13 13.62 -5.45 -1.51
CA LYS A 13 14.71 -6.35 -1.12
C LYS A 13 15.80 -5.62 -0.33
N ASN A 14 16.16 -4.41 -0.73
CA ASN A 14 17.16 -3.60 -0.03
C ASN A 14 16.69 -3.22 1.39
N VAL A 15 15.42 -2.83 1.54
CA VAL A 15 14.84 -2.48 2.86
C VAL A 15 14.81 -3.70 3.78
N ILE A 16 14.32 -4.84 3.30
CA ILE A 16 14.22 -6.08 4.10
C ILE A 16 15.62 -6.64 4.43
N SER A 17 16.62 -6.42 3.58
CA SER A 17 18.00 -6.86 3.84
C SER A 17 18.67 -6.05 4.96
N ASN A 18 18.15 -4.85 5.28
CA ASN A 18 18.70 -4.01 6.33
C ASN A 18 18.23 -4.48 7.73
N ARG A 19 18.99 -5.40 8.32
CA ARG A 19 18.75 -5.94 9.68
C ARG A 19 18.65 -4.85 10.74
N LYS A 20 19.49 -3.81 10.69
CA LYS A 20 19.50 -2.73 11.70
C LYS A 20 18.18 -1.98 11.70
N PHE A 21 17.67 -1.68 10.50
CA PHE A 21 16.36 -1.05 10.34
C PHE A 21 15.23 -1.92 10.89
N LEU A 22 15.23 -3.23 10.60
CA LEU A 22 14.17 -4.12 11.08
C LEU A 22 14.17 -4.29 12.60
N THR A 23 15.35 -4.32 13.24
CA THR A 23 15.44 -4.33 14.70
C THR A 23 14.89 -3.02 15.28
N TRP A 24 15.33 -1.87 14.76
CA TRP A 24 14.80 -0.58 15.17
C TRP A 24 13.27 -0.50 15.00
N LEU A 25 12.75 -0.97 13.87
CA LEU A 25 11.31 -0.95 13.58
C LEU A 25 10.50 -1.72 14.62
N LYS A 26 11.02 -2.85 15.12
CA LYS A 26 10.40 -3.64 16.19
C LYS A 26 10.49 -2.94 17.56
N ASP A 27 11.64 -2.36 17.86
CA ASP A 27 11.91 -1.72 19.16
C ASP A 27 11.13 -0.42 19.35
N GLN A 28 10.70 0.24 18.27
CA GLN A 28 9.90 1.46 18.37
C GLN A 28 8.44 1.24 18.78
N HIS A 29 7.91 0.02 18.67
CA HIS A 29 6.53 -0.31 19.06
C HIS A 29 5.47 0.66 18.50
N PHE A 30 5.46 0.85 17.18
CA PHE A 30 4.45 1.70 16.54
C PHE A 30 3.03 1.15 16.75
N ASP A 31 2.10 2.03 17.07
CA ASP A 31 0.69 1.67 17.26
C ASP A 31 -0.10 1.60 15.94
N LEU A 32 0.32 2.40 14.94
CA LEU A 32 -0.38 2.57 13.67
C LEU A 32 0.59 2.71 12.50
N ALA A 33 0.32 2.00 11.40
CA ALA A 33 1.03 2.16 10.14
C ALA A 33 0.10 2.59 9.00
N PHE A 34 0.63 3.39 8.08
CA PHE A 34 -0.04 3.76 6.84
C PHE A 34 0.68 3.10 5.66
N VAL A 35 -0.06 2.40 4.81
CA VAL A 35 0.54 1.71 3.64
C VAL A 35 -0.30 1.93 2.40
N HIS A 36 0.37 2.04 1.25
CA HIS A 36 -0.32 2.29 -0.01
C HIS A 36 -0.95 1.02 -0.58
N VAL A 37 -2.20 1.07 -1.06
CA VAL A 37 -2.97 -0.10 -1.53
C VAL A 37 -2.30 -0.88 -2.66
N TYR A 38 -1.50 -0.23 -3.50
CA TYR A 38 -0.81 -0.86 -4.63
C TYR A 38 0.59 -1.41 -4.29
N GLN A 39 1.00 -1.36 -3.02
CA GLN A 39 2.32 -1.83 -2.60
C GLN A 39 2.20 -2.94 -1.56
N THR A 40 2.78 -4.10 -1.86
CA THR A 40 2.78 -5.26 -0.96
C THR A 40 3.95 -5.24 0.03
N CYS A 41 5.07 -4.62 -0.32
CA CYS A 41 6.27 -4.59 0.54
C CYS A 41 6.02 -3.95 1.92
N PRO A 42 5.35 -2.79 2.02
CA PRO A 42 5.11 -2.16 3.32
C PRO A 42 4.24 -3.01 4.24
N ILE A 43 3.31 -3.80 3.69
CA ILE A 43 2.46 -4.72 4.46
C ILE A 43 3.33 -5.77 5.18
N GLY A 44 4.37 -6.29 4.51
CA GLY A 44 5.33 -7.19 5.14
C GLY A 44 6.12 -6.52 6.28
N LEU A 45 6.41 -5.22 6.18
CA LEU A 45 7.09 -4.47 7.24
C LEU A 45 6.20 -4.26 8.46
N VAL A 46 4.89 -4.01 8.26
CA VAL A 46 3.90 -3.92 9.34
C VAL A 46 3.86 -5.21 10.14
N GLU A 47 3.84 -6.35 9.45
CA GLU A 47 3.85 -7.67 10.08
C GLU A 47 5.16 -7.93 10.84
N ILE A 48 6.31 -7.61 10.24
CA ILE A 48 7.62 -7.76 10.88
C ILE A 48 7.71 -6.87 12.13
N GLY A 49 7.22 -5.64 12.06
CA GLY A 49 7.19 -4.69 13.17
C GLY A 49 6.17 -5.02 14.26
N ARG A 50 5.31 -6.04 14.05
CA ARG A 50 4.18 -6.40 14.95
C ARG A 50 3.27 -5.21 15.27
N ILE A 51 3.03 -4.36 14.28
CA ILE A 51 2.18 -3.18 14.44
C ILE A 51 0.73 -3.64 14.50
N PRO A 52 -0.04 -3.32 15.57
CA PRO A 52 -1.35 -3.89 15.81
C PRO A 52 -2.41 -3.36 14.84
N THR A 53 -2.26 -2.12 14.36
CA THR A 53 -3.22 -1.50 13.44
C THR A 53 -2.53 -0.88 12.24
N TRP A 54 -3.20 -0.96 11.09
CA TRP A 54 -2.69 -0.37 9.87
C TRP A 54 -3.83 0.06 8.95
N ILE A 55 -3.59 1.14 8.21
CA ILE A 55 -4.57 1.77 7.31
C ILE A 55 -4.04 1.74 5.89
N TRP A 56 -4.89 1.27 4.99
CA TRP A 56 -4.67 1.38 3.55
C TRP A 56 -4.94 2.79 3.06
N LEU A 57 -3.94 3.38 2.41
CA LEU A 57 -4.04 4.65 1.72
C LEU A 57 -4.10 4.43 0.21
N ASN A 58 -5.03 5.11 -0.43
CA ASN A 58 -5.15 5.15 -1.88
C ASN A 58 -5.02 6.60 -2.34
N SER A 59 -4.12 6.86 -3.28
CA SER A 59 -3.95 8.17 -3.92
C SER A 59 -4.85 8.35 -5.13
N SER A 60 -5.41 7.25 -5.65
CA SER A 60 -6.37 7.28 -6.75
C SER A 60 -7.79 7.61 -6.26
N PRO A 61 -8.65 8.15 -7.14
CA PRO A 61 -10.08 8.23 -6.86
C PRO A 61 -10.66 6.86 -6.50
N LEU A 62 -11.84 6.87 -5.89
CA LEU A 62 -12.57 5.67 -5.55
C LEU A 62 -12.75 4.82 -6.81
N MET A 63 -12.24 3.59 -6.78
CA MET A 63 -12.40 2.68 -7.93
C MET A 63 -13.89 2.46 -8.18
N ASP A 64 -14.30 2.40 -9.45
CA ASP A 64 -15.72 2.34 -9.83
C ASP A 64 -16.48 1.22 -9.11
N HIS A 65 -15.84 0.07 -8.94
CA HIS A 65 -16.41 -1.07 -8.23
C HIS A 65 -16.61 -0.79 -6.72
N VAL A 66 -15.71 -0.06 -6.08
CA VAL A 66 -15.88 0.37 -4.69
C VAL A 66 -17.00 1.40 -4.61
N ALA A 67 -17.00 2.39 -5.51
CA ALA A 67 -18.02 3.44 -5.59
C ALA A 67 -19.44 2.88 -5.73
N GLN A 68 -19.63 1.91 -6.62
CA GLN A 68 -20.90 1.21 -6.79
C GLN A 68 -21.37 0.51 -5.50
N ARG A 69 -20.45 -0.15 -4.78
CA ARG A 69 -20.78 -0.87 -3.54
C ARG A 69 -21.14 0.06 -2.38
N VAL A 70 -20.55 1.26 -2.32
CA VAL A 70 -20.84 2.25 -1.28
C VAL A 70 -21.97 3.22 -1.67
N GLY A 71 -22.61 3.01 -2.83
CA GLY A 71 -23.72 3.85 -3.30
C GLY A 71 -23.30 5.25 -3.77
N VAL A 72 -22.01 5.45 -4.06
CA VAL A 72 -21.52 6.71 -4.64
C VAL A 72 -21.88 6.73 -6.12
N PRO A 73 -22.58 7.78 -6.61
CA PRO A 73 -22.95 7.87 -8.01
C PRO A 73 -21.69 8.05 -8.88
N THR A 74 -21.41 7.08 -9.75
CA THR A 74 -20.38 7.19 -10.78
C THR A 74 -21.02 7.75 -12.05
N ILE A 75 -20.73 9.01 -12.37
CA ILE A 75 -21.25 9.66 -13.57
C ILE A 75 -20.29 9.35 -14.73
N PRO A 76 -20.71 8.57 -15.75
CA PRO A 76 -19.80 8.13 -16.82
C PRO A 76 -19.23 9.27 -17.68
N SER A 77 -19.83 10.47 -17.62
CA SER A 77 -19.34 11.67 -18.31
C SER A 77 -18.17 12.34 -17.60
N TYR A 78 -17.98 12.11 -16.30
CA TYR A 78 -16.91 12.73 -15.50
C TYR A 78 -15.76 11.77 -15.21
N ILE A 79 -16.05 10.47 -15.08
CA ILE A 79 -15.06 9.43 -14.80
C ILE A 79 -14.88 8.59 -16.08
N PRO A 80 -13.77 8.74 -16.82
CA PRO A 80 -13.49 7.91 -17.98
C PRO A 80 -13.37 6.44 -17.56
N ARG A 81 -13.94 5.53 -18.36
CA ARG A 81 -14.06 4.08 -18.10
C ARG A 81 -12.72 3.30 -18.04
N THR A 82 -11.60 3.97 -17.80
CA THR A 82 -10.24 3.42 -17.85
C THR A 82 -9.68 3.00 -16.50
N PHE A 83 -10.31 3.37 -15.38
CA PHE A 83 -9.91 2.94 -14.03
C PHE A 83 -10.92 1.93 -13.44
N PHE A 84 -10.96 0.74 -14.05
CA PHE A 84 -11.59 -0.45 -13.47
C PHE A 84 -10.73 -1.04 -12.35
#